data_AF-A0A3M2B7I6-F1
#
_entry.id   AF-A0A3M2B7I6-F1
#
_cell.length_a   1.000
_cell.length_b   1.000
_cell.length_c   1.000
_cell.angle_alpha   90.00
_cell.angle_beta   90.00
_cell.angle_gamma   90.00
#
_symmetry.space_group_name_H-M   'P 1'
#
loop_
_entity.id
_entity.type
_entity.pdbx_description
1 polymer ?
#
loop_
_entity_poly.entity_id
_entity_poly.type
_entity_poly.pdbx_seq_one_letter_code
_entity_poly.pdbx_strand_id
1 'polypeptide(L)'
;MTGVVRMEPTALERGFVMSNTPEYWRSIVIDALGRLVRNDGRGFEDTLWLGLGDSWWPLRQALIRKGLIEAGPHDTYPRLTQQGMAYLERTRRSWQERTRA
;
A
#
# COMPACT_ATOMS: atom_id res chain seq x y z
N MET A 1 -23.38 -9.21 -27.74
CA MET A 1 -21.97 -9.52 -27.39
C MET A 1 -21.54 -8.53 -26.33
N THR A 2 -21.57 -8.93 -25.06
CA THR A 2 -20.97 -8.13 -23.98
C THR A 2 -20.31 -9.11 -23.02
N GLY A 3 -19.06 -9.45 -23.32
CA GLY A 3 -18.24 -10.25 -22.43
C GLY A 3 -17.90 -9.38 -21.23
N VAL A 4 -18.60 -9.58 -20.12
CA VAL A 4 -18.19 -9.04 -18.83
C VAL A 4 -16.88 -9.74 -18.48
N VAL A 5 -15.76 -9.04 -18.66
CA VAL A 5 -14.45 -9.51 -18.23
C VAL A 5 -14.50 -9.56 -16.71
N ARG A 6 -14.86 -10.73 -16.18
CA ARG A 6 -14.75 -11.05 -14.78
C ARG A 6 -13.25 -11.09 -14.49
N MET A 7 -12.68 -9.98 -14.04
CA MET A 7 -11.33 -10.00 -13.49
C MET A 7 -11.37 -10.93 -12.29
N GLU A 8 -10.86 -12.14 -12.47
CA GLU A 8 -10.61 -13.07 -11.39
C GLU A 8 -9.77 -12.33 -10.34
N PRO A 9 -10.16 -12.36 -9.05
CA PRO A 9 -9.39 -11.70 -8.02
C PRO A 9 -7.98 -12.27 -8.01
N THR A 10 -6.99 -11.45 -8.38
CA THR A 10 -5.59 -11.86 -8.41
C THR A 10 -5.19 -12.38 -7.04
N ALA A 11 -4.21 -13.30 -6.96
CA ALA A 11 -3.78 -13.91 -5.70
C ALA A 11 -3.46 -12.89 -4.58
N LEU A 12 -3.12 -11.65 -4.95
CA LEU A 12 -3.00 -10.48 -4.09
C LEU A 12 -4.30 -10.13 -3.32
N GLU A 13 -5.47 -10.24 -3.95
CA GLU A 13 -6.76 -9.91 -3.33
C GLU A 13 -7.23 -10.96 -2.31
N ARG A 14 -6.85 -12.24 -2.48
CA ARG A 14 -7.28 -13.34 -1.60
C ARG A 14 -6.44 -13.49 -0.34
N GLY A 15 -5.27 -12.87 -0.28
CA GLY A 15 -4.31 -13.18 0.78
C GLY A 15 -3.23 -12.14 0.97
N PHE A 16 -3.52 -10.84 0.81
CA PHE A 16 -2.58 -9.80 1.22
C PHE A 16 -2.42 -9.81 2.75
N VAL A 17 -1.64 -10.76 3.25
CA VAL A 17 -1.11 -10.83 4.59
C VAL A 17 0.35 -10.41 4.40
N MET A 18 0.74 -9.24 4.94
CA MET A 18 2.10 -8.72 4.77
C MET A 18 3.20 -9.64 5.34
N SER A 19 2.82 -10.75 5.97
CA SER A 19 3.69 -11.79 6.48
C SER A 19 4.42 -12.60 5.40
N ASN A 20 3.98 -12.59 4.13
CA ASN A 20 4.64 -13.34 3.04
C ASN A 20 5.07 -12.48 1.84
N THR A 21 5.03 -11.16 1.98
CA THR A 21 5.56 -10.22 0.96
C THR A 21 7.09 -10.19 1.03
N PRO A 22 7.79 -10.11 -0.11
CA PRO A 22 9.24 -9.90 -0.13
C PRO A 22 9.65 -8.71 0.74
N GLU A 23 10.76 -8.78 1.46
CA GLU A 23 11.18 -7.72 2.38
C GLU A 23 11.34 -6.35 1.68
N TYR A 24 11.76 -6.38 0.41
CA TYR A 24 11.81 -5.20 -0.46
C TYR A 24 10.45 -4.52 -0.69
N TRP A 25 9.36 -5.29 -0.79
CA TRP A 25 8.02 -4.70 -0.92
C TRP A 25 7.61 -3.97 0.36
N ARG A 26 8.00 -4.51 1.51
CA ARG A 26 7.69 -3.92 2.80
C ARG A 26 8.37 -2.57 2.98
N SER A 27 9.63 -2.41 2.56
CA SER A 27 10.31 -1.10 2.60
C SER A 27 9.62 -0.07 1.70
N ILE A 28 9.23 -0.46 0.48
CA ILE A 28 8.49 0.44 -0.43
C ILE A 28 7.16 0.90 0.18
N VAL A 29 6.41 0.00 0.80
CA VAL A 29 5.13 0.34 1.45
C VAL A 29 5.33 1.27 2.63
N ILE A 30 6.34 1.02 3.48
CA ILE A 30 6.67 1.90 4.61
C ILE A 30 7.01 3.32 4.10
N ASP A 31 7.83 3.41 3.06
CA ASP A 31 8.25 4.69 2.48
C ASP A 31 7.08 5.43 1.83
N ALA A 32 6.25 4.72 1.06
CA ALA A 32 5.05 5.28 0.44
C ALA A 32 4.08 5.82 1.50
N LEU A 33 3.73 5.03 2.52
CA LEU A 33 2.85 5.49 3.61
C LEU A 33 3.47 6.67 4.38
N GLY A 34 4.79 6.68 4.55
CA GLY A 34 5.52 7.80 5.14
C GLY A 34 5.44 9.10 4.32
N ARG A 35 5.21 9.03 3.00
CA ARG A 35 4.91 10.22 2.19
C ARG A 35 3.51 10.76 2.45
N LEU A 36 2.52 9.89 2.65
CA LEU A 36 1.17 10.34 3.02
C LEU A 36 1.14 11.05 4.37
N VAL A 37 1.98 10.67 5.33
CA VAL A 37 2.16 11.41 6.60
C VAL A 37 2.59 12.86 6.35
N ARG A 38 3.39 13.10 5.30
CA ARG A 38 3.88 14.42 4.90
C ARG A 38 2.92 15.13 3.93
N ASN A 39 1.71 14.62 3.76
CA ASN A 39 0.73 15.10 2.78
C ASN A 39 1.25 15.06 1.33
N ASP A 40 2.20 14.18 1.03
CA ASP A 40 2.78 13.96 -0.29
C ASP A 40 2.10 12.78 -0.99
N GLY A 41 0.89 13.04 -1.49
CA GLY A 41 0.06 12.05 -2.17
C GLY A 41 0.62 11.60 -3.52
N ARG A 42 1.21 12.51 -4.28
CA ARG A 42 1.88 12.19 -5.55
C ARG A 42 3.07 11.28 -5.31
N GLY A 43 3.94 11.64 -4.37
CA GLY A 43 5.11 10.83 -4.06
C GLY A 43 4.72 9.46 -3.52
N PHE A 44 3.59 9.31 -2.82
CA PHE A 44 3.05 8.00 -2.45
C PHE A 44 2.81 7.13 -3.69
N GLU A 45 2.10 7.64 -4.69
CA GLU A 45 1.82 6.88 -5.92
C GLU A 45 3.09 6.62 -6.72
N ASP A 46 3.97 7.62 -6.87
CA ASP A 46 5.28 7.47 -7.55
C ASP A 46 6.15 6.40 -6.87
N THR A 47 6.17 6.36 -5.53
CA THR A 47 6.96 5.38 -4.76
C THR A 47 6.44 3.96 -4.98
N LEU A 48 5.11 3.79 -5.01
CA LEU A 48 4.51 2.50 -5.31
C LEU A 48 4.76 2.08 -6.76
N TRP A 49 4.56 3.00 -7.71
CA TRP A 49 4.71 2.72 -9.13
C TRP A 49 6.16 2.37 -9.49
N LEU A 50 7.13 3.16 -9.04
CA LEU A 50 8.56 2.92 -9.30
C LEU A 50 9.09 1.69 -8.56
N GLY A 51 8.58 1.41 -7.35
CA GLY A 51 9.06 0.29 -6.55
C GLY A 51 8.45 -1.06 -6.91
N LEU A 52 7.19 -1.09 -7.35
CA LEU A 52 6.43 -2.33 -7.52
C LEU A 52 5.99 -2.60 -8.96
N GLY A 53 6.22 -1.65 -9.88
CA GLY A 53 5.71 -1.75 -11.25
C GLY A 53 4.22 -2.03 -11.26
N ASP A 54 3.76 -2.95 -12.10
CA ASP A 54 2.33 -3.28 -12.28
C ASP A 54 1.58 -3.74 -11.02
N SER A 55 2.31 -4.16 -9.98
CA SER A 55 1.70 -4.58 -8.71
C SER A 55 1.26 -3.42 -7.82
N TRP A 56 1.60 -2.18 -8.17
CA TRP A 56 1.29 -0.98 -7.37
C TRP A 56 -0.22 -0.74 -7.23
N TRP A 57 -0.98 -0.94 -8.31
CA TRP A 57 -2.41 -0.64 -8.33
C TRP A 57 -3.24 -1.63 -7.50
N PRO A 58 -3.09 -2.96 -7.66
CA PRO A 58 -3.74 -3.93 -6.76
C PRO A 58 -3.40 -3.69 -5.29
N LEU A 59 -2.15 -3.33 -4.99
CA LEU A 59 -1.73 -3.02 -3.63
C LEU A 59 -2.44 -1.78 -3.07
N ARG A 60 -2.52 -0.69 -3.84
CA ARG A 60 -3.27 0.51 -3.46
C ARG A 60 -4.72 0.18 -3.13
N GLN A 61 -5.38 -0.64 -3.95
CA GLN A 61 -6.74 -1.09 -3.68
C GLN A 61 -6.84 -1.94 -2.40
N ALA A 62 -5.87 -2.81 -2.14
CA ALA A 62 -5.82 -3.58 -0.90
C ALA A 62 -5.64 -2.69 0.35
N LEU A 63 -4.80 -1.63 0.26
CA LEU A 63 -4.63 -0.66 1.34
C LEU A 63 -5.93 0.12 1.63
N ILE A 64 -6.67 0.48 0.59
CA ILE A 64 -8.00 1.13 0.70
C ILE A 64 -9.00 0.18 1.37
N ARG A 65 -9.13 -1.06 0.88
CA ARG A 65 -10.07 -2.06 1.43
C ARG A 65 -9.77 -2.38 2.90
N LYS A 66 -8.50 -2.31 3.30
CA LYS A 66 -8.08 -2.49 4.70
C LYS A 66 -8.28 -1.26 5.57
N GLY A 67 -8.74 -0.13 5.02
CA GLY A 67 -8.91 1.12 5.74
C GLY A 67 -7.60 1.76 6.17
N LEU A 68 -6.47 1.43 5.54
CA LEU A 68 -5.17 2.03 5.85
C LEU A 68 -4.98 3.38 5.15
N ILE A 69 -5.59 3.53 3.97
CA ILE A 69 -5.65 4.79 3.24
C ILE A 69 -7.10 5.05 2.81
N GLU A 70 -7.48 6.31 2.73
CA GLU A 70 -8.74 6.77 2.16
C GLU A 70 -8.49 7.23 0.73
N ALA A 71 -9.32 6.77 -0.20
CA ALA A 71 -9.34 7.31 -1.55
C ALA A 71 -9.88 8.74 -1.49
N GLY A 72 -9.17 9.69 -2.13
CA GLY A 72 -9.73 11.02 -2.35
C GLY A 72 -10.90 10.97 -3.34
N PRO A 73 -11.78 11.98 -3.34
CA PRO A 73 -12.68 12.21 -4.48
C PRO A 73 -11.90 12.27 -5.80
N HIS A 74 -12.59 12.10 -6.95
CA HIS A 74 -11.96 12.06 -8.28
C HIS A 74 -10.80 13.07 -8.43
N ASP A 75 -9.64 12.58 -8.87
CA ASP A 75 -8.37 13.30 -9.04
C ASP A 75 -7.64 13.80 -7.78
N THR A 76 -8.08 13.41 -6.57
CA THR A 76 -7.27 13.64 -5.36
C THR A 76 -6.48 12.40 -4.93
N TYR A 77 -5.23 12.65 -4.55
CA TYR A 77 -4.37 11.63 -4.00
C TYR A 77 -4.92 11.05 -2.69
N PRO A 78 -4.59 9.79 -2.37
CA PRO A 78 -5.02 9.15 -1.13
C PRO A 78 -4.56 9.91 0.11
N ARG A 79 -5.29 9.74 1.20
CA ARG A 79 -4.88 10.21 2.53
C ARG A 79 -4.65 9.03 3.46
N LEU A 80 -3.69 9.18 4.38
CA LEU A 80 -3.45 8.17 5.40
C LEU A 80 -4.53 8.25 6.48
N THR A 81 -5.13 7.12 6.83
CA THR A 81 -6.10 7.07 7.92
C THR A 81 -5.40 6.98 9.28
N GLN A 82 -6.14 7.15 10.37
CA GLN A 82 -5.64 6.88 11.72
C GLN A 82 -5.17 5.42 11.87
N GLN A 83 -5.90 4.46 11.27
CA GLN A 83 -5.51 3.05 11.26
C GLN A 83 -4.22 2.83 10.44
N GLY A 84 -4.07 3.53 9.31
CA GLY A 84 -2.85 3.55 8.50
C GLY A 84 -1.64 4.07 9.26
N MET A 85 -1.81 5.14 10.04
CA MET A 85 -0.76 5.67 10.91
C MET A 85 -0.32 4.64 11.97
N ALA A 86 -1.27 4.04 12.68
CA ALA A 86 -0.96 3.00 13.68
C ALA A 86 -0.29 1.77 13.06
N TYR A 87 -0.72 1.40 11.85
CA TYR A 87 -0.11 0.32 11.08
C TYR A 87 1.34 0.64 10.70
N LEU A 88 1.60 1.85 10.18
CA LEU A 88 2.92 2.30 9.79
C LEU A 88 3.90 2.30 10.97
N GLU A 89 3.48 2.85 12.11
CA GLU A 89 4.30 2.93 13.33
C GLU A 89 4.71 1.53 13.83
N ARG A 90 3.74 0.61 13.92
CA ARG A 90 4.00 -0.79 14.30
C ARG A 90 4.95 -1.47 13.33
N THR A 91 4.74 -1.26 12.04
CA THR A 91 5.52 -1.89 10.98
C THR A 91 6.95 -1.37 10.98
N ARG A 92 7.16 -0.06 11.15
CA ARG A 92 8.48 0.57 11.27
C ARG A 92 9.27 0.05 12.48
N ARG A 93 8.63 -0.02 13.65
CA ARG A 93 9.28 -0.52 14.87
C ARG A 93 9.79 -1.95 14.69
N SER A 94 8.92 -2.84 14.23
CA SER A 94 9.28 -4.24 13.99
C SER A 94 10.36 -4.40 12.91
N TRP A 95 10.45 -3.47 11.95
CA TRP A 95 11.49 -3.48 10.93
C TRP A 95 12.84 -3.06 11.50
N GLN A 96 12.87 -1.97 12.27
CA GLN A 96 14.08 -1.49 12.94
C GLN A 96 14.68 -2.53 13.90
N GLU A 97 13.82 -3.23 14.65
CA GLU A 97 14.23 -4.32 15.55
C GLU A 97 14.92 -5.46 14.81
N ARG A 98 14.44 -5.83 13.61
CA ARG A 98 15.03 -6.90 12.79
C ARG A 98 16.34 -6.50 12.12
N THR A 99 16.52 -5.22 11.78
CA THR A 99 17.76 -4.72 11.14
C THR A 99 18.91 -4.44 12.12
N ARG A 100 18.64 -4.44 13.43
CA ARG A 100 19.64 -4.18 14.48
C ARG A 100 20.17 -5.44 15.16
N ALA A 101 19.53 -6.59 14.94
CA ALA A 101 19.95 -7.90 15.41
C ALA A 101 20.84 -8.57 14.36
#